data_AF-A0A2E2CSC9-F1
#
_entry.id   AF-A0A2E2CSC9-F1
#
_cell.length_a   1.000
_cell.length_b   1.000
_cell.length_c   1.000
_cell.angle_alpha   90.00
_cell.angle_beta   90.00
_cell.angle_gamma   90.00
#
_symmetry.space_group_name_H-M   'P 1'
#
loop_
_entity.id
_entity.type
_entity.pdbx_description
1 polymer ?
#
loop_
_entity_poly.entity_id
_entity_poly.type
_entity_poly.pdbx_seq_one_letter_code
_entity_poly.pdbx_strand_id
1 'polypeptide(L)'
;MAELPKTWDDWVANFGEWQDRVGFDREWLGDFDLSILFDWDRAGDVIEFGDYAGRAKWERALQVPHQNIRDALISMITVQGDTEFASVEQQRHLLATAPTDFDRYSAARIMAEEQRHGWQMAYLLMTYFGQQGRREAQKLLERNAQDGDRLLGAFNRPMTHWLDFFCYTMFVDRDGKFQLGMLSTSAFKPLAASMGPMLKEEAFHLGTGSSGLRRIIKAGVIPLDMLQRYINKWVATAHDLFGTDSSTSAHWAYVWGVKGRWDERKKLKGEIDVDKQILNEEARGHYHAEIAKEVAKFNTLIADDVDFTMTIPHENFHRDIGDFGGKNCYTDGSLFEGTEEEYQDYLLTVLPTAEDEEALVELMKQQWIEDKPLSPGQIASGIGATA
;
A
#
# COMPACT_ATOMS: atom_id res chain seq x y z
N MET A 1 3.75 -13.91 24.80
CA MET A 1 2.65 -13.99 23.83
C MET A 1 1.39 -13.59 24.56
N ALA A 2 0.67 -12.59 24.05
CA ALA A 2 -0.67 -12.30 24.55
C ALA A 2 -1.55 -13.55 24.39
N GLU A 3 -2.55 -13.74 25.26
CA GLU A 3 -3.48 -14.85 25.11
C GLU A 3 -4.25 -14.72 23.78
N LEU A 4 -4.53 -15.85 23.13
CA LEU A 4 -5.36 -15.86 21.91
C LEU A 4 -6.73 -15.23 22.23
N PRO A 5 -7.14 -14.15 21.55
CA PRO A 5 -8.37 -13.43 21.89
C PRO A 5 -9.59 -14.31 21.69
N LYS A 6 -10.51 -14.32 22.66
CA LYS A 6 -11.75 -15.10 22.61
C LYS A 6 -12.92 -14.26 22.12
N THR A 7 -12.89 -12.96 22.38
CA THR A 7 -13.87 -11.96 21.99
C THR A 7 -13.22 -10.86 21.15
N TRP A 8 -14.05 -10.01 20.52
CA TRP A 8 -13.55 -8.82 19.86
C TRP A 8 -12.89 -7.85 20.84
N ASP A 9 -13.48 -7.66 22.03
CA ASP A 9 -12.93 -6.79 23.07
C ASP A 9 -11.56 -7.27 23.56
N ASP A 10 -11.33 -8.59 23.64
CA ASP A 10 -10.01 -9.15 23.94
C ASP A 10 -8.97 -8.75 22.87
N TRP A 11 -9.35 -8.79 21.59
CA TRP A 11 -8.46 -8.38 20.50
C TRP A 11 -8.21 -6.87 20.52
N VAL A 12 -9.23 -6.06 20.83
CA VAL A 12 -9.09 -4.60 21.01
C VAL A 12 -8.12 -4.27 22.14
N ALA A 13 -8.16 -5.00 23.25
CA ALA A 13 -7.17 -4.85 24.32
C ALA A 13 -5.75 -5.18 23.81
N ASN A 14 -5.58 -6.29 23.09
CA ASN A 14 -4.29 -6.65 22.48
C ASN A 14 -3.80 -5.60 21.46
N PHE A 15 -4.71 -4.96 20.72
CA PHE A 15 -4.37 -3.87 19.80
C PHE A 15 -3.84 -2.64 20.55
N GLY A 16 -4.43 -2.29 21.69
CA GLY A 16 -3.90 -1.24 22.57
C GLY A 16 -2.48 -1.54 23.06
N GLU A 17 -2.20 -2.79 23.42
CA GLU A 17 -0.84 -3.23 23.77
C GLU A 17 0.13 -3.16 22.57
N TRP A 18 -0.35 -3.44 21.36
CA TRP A 18 0.44 -3.25 20.14
C TRP A 18 0.79 -1.78 19.93
N GLN A 19 -0.17 -0.84 20.06
CA GLN A 19 0.08 0.60 19.95
C GLN A 19 1.16 1.05 20.94
N ASP A 20 1.05 0.62 22.20
CA ASP A 20 2.04 0.92 23.24
C ASP A 20 3.43 0.36 22.88
N ARG A 21 3.49 -0.88 22.37
CA ARG A 21 4.75 -1.54 21.99
C ARG A 21 5.43 -0.89 20.80
N VAL A 22 4.66 -0.51 19.77
CA VAL A 22 5.23 0.16 18.59
C VAL A 22 5.55 1.62 18.87
N GLY A 23 5.07 2.19 19.98
CA GLY A 23 5.30 3.58 20.37
C GLY A 23 4.39 4.56 19.65
N PHE A 24 3.15 4.15 19.37
CA PHE A 24 2.11 5.02 18.81
C PHE A 24 1.28 5.61 19.96
N ASP A 25 1.35 6.93 20.16
CA ASP A 25 0.53 7.59 21.16
C ASP A 25 -0.91 7.73 20.65
N ARG A 26 -1.86 7.21 21.42
CA ARG A 26 -3.28 7.25 21.09
C ARG A 26 -3.83 8.67 21.02
N GLU A 27 -3.20 9.65 21.67
CA GLU A 27 -3.58 11.06 21.54
C GLU A 27 -3.38 11.60 20.11
N TRP A 28 -2.49 10.99 19.32
CA TRP A 28 -2.27 11.38 17.92
C TRP A 28 -3.48 11.11 17.03
N LEU A 29 -4.40 10.25 17.45
CA LEU A 29 -5.65 10.00 16.72
C LEU A 29 -6.59 11.21 16.75
N GLY A 30 -6.45 12.13 17.71
CA GLY A 30 -7.37 13.26 17.84
C GLY A 30 -8.83 12.80 17.94
N ASP A 31 -9.68 13.28 17.03
CA ASP A 31 -11.09 12.90 16.90
C ASP A 31 -11.35 11.71 15.96
N PHE A 32 -10.30 11.07 15.44
CA PHE A 32 -10.44 9.96 14.50
C PHE A 32 -11.07 8.74 15.17
N ASP A 33 -12.10 8.18 14.54
CA ASP A 33 -12.86 7.05 15.06
C ASP A 33 -12.48 5.74 14.36
N LEU A 34 -12.03 4.75 15.13
CA LEU A 34 -11.68 3.40 14.65
C LEU A 34 -12.94 2.55 14.40
N SER A 35 -13.77 3.00 13.47
CA SER A 35 -15.06 2.40 13.13
C SER A 35 -14.94 1.24 12.13
N ILE A 36 -15.80 0.22 12.33
CA ILE A 36 -16.05 -0.84 11.34
C ILE A 36 -17.05 -0.34 10.31
N LEU A 37 -16.63 -0.29 9.06
CA LEU A 37 -17.42 0.31 7.97
C LEU A 37 -17.64 -0.69 6.84
N PHE A 38 -18.86 -0.69 6.32
CA PHE A 38 -19.27 -1.51 5.19
C PHE A 38 -20.07 -0.70 4.18
N ASP A 39 -19.77 -0.89 2.91
CA ASP A 39 -20.55 -0.43 1.76
C ASP A 39 -21.25 -1.63 1.12
N TRP A 40 -22.35 -2.07 1.74
CA TRP A 40 -23.11 -3.24 1.31
C TRP A 40 -23.74 -3.06 -0.07
N ASP A 41 -24.15 -1.83 -0.40
CA ASP A 41 -24.75 -1.49 -1.68
C ASP A 41 -23.73 -1.68 -2.81
N ARG A 42 -22.50 -1.18 -2.64
CA ARG A 42 -21.42 -1.38 -3.61
C ARG A 42 -20.99 -2.84 -3.74
N ALA A 43 -21.03 -3.61 -2.65
CA ALA A 43 -20.66 -5.02 -2.67
C ALA A 43 -21.63 -5.87 -3.52
N GLY A 44 -22.90 -5.51 -3.52
CA GLY A 44 -23.96 -6.22 -4.22
C GLY A 44 -24.27 -7.60 -3.63
N ASP A 45 -25.25 -8.28 -4.24
CA ASP A 45 -25.76 -9.56 -3.74
C ASP A 45 -25.38 -10.77 -4.60
N VAL A 46 -24.84 -10.55 -5.80
CA VAL A 46 -24.55 -11.60 -6.79
C VAL A 46 -23.06 -11.71 -7.02
N ILE A 47 -22.54 -12.94 -7.10
CA ILE A 47 -21.16 -13.23 -7.47
C ILE A 47 -20.97 -12.89 -8.95
N GLU A 48 -19.98 -12.06 -9.24
CA GLU A 48 -19.85 -11.37 -10.53
C GLU A 48 -18.98 -12.13 -11.54
N PHE A 49 -18.06 -12.97 -11.07
CA PHE A 49 -17.07 -13.68 -11.89
C PHE A 49 -16.70 -15.05 -11.30
N GLY A 50 -15.90 -15.82 -12.05
CA GLY A 50 -15.47 -17.17 -11.66
C GLY A 50 -16.58 -18.22 -11.79
N ASP A 51 -16.31 -19.43 -11.30
CA ASP A 51 -17.18 -20.61 -11.48
C ASP A 51 -18.50 -20.51 -10.70
N TYR A 52 -18.57 -19.58 -9.75
CA TYR A 52 -19.75 -19.31 -8.94
C TYR A 52 -20.55 -18.09 -9.42
N ALA A 53 -20.19 -17.49 -10.55
CA ALA A 53 -20.89 -16.33 -11.11
C ALA A 53 -22.41 -16.58 -11.24
N GLY A 54 -23.20 -15.54 -10.97
CA GLY A 54 -24.67 -15.58 -10.99
C GLY A 54 -25.32 -16.17 -9.74
N ARG A 55 -24.54 -16.71 -8.79
CA ARG A 55 -25.06 -17.15 -7.48
C ARG A 55 -25.08 -15.98 -6.49
N ALA A 56 -25.81 -16.15 -5.37
CA ALA A 56 -25.75 -15.19 -4.27
C ALA A 56 -24.35 -15.15 -3.63
N LYS A 57 -23.87 -13.95 -3.26
CA LYS A 57 -22.63 -13.78 -2.50
C LYS A 57 -22.74 -14.44 -1.13
N TRP A 58 -21.60 -14.88 -0.61
CA TRP A 58 -21.51 -15.50 0.71
C TRP A 58 -21.44 -14.42 1.79
N GLU A 59 -22.36 -14.48 2.74
CA GLU A 59 -22.43 -13.59 3.91
C GLU A 59 -21.73 -14.20 5.14
N ARG A 60 -21.57 -15.52 5.15
CA ARG A 60 -20.95 -16.27 6.25
C ARG A 60 -19.98 -17.32 5.71
N ALA A 61 -18.92 -17.62 6.46
CA ALA A 61 -17.94 -18.64 6.07
C ALA A 61 -18.56 -20.03 5.81
N LEU A 62 -19.66 -20.38 6.49
CA LEU A 62 -20.39 -21.64 6.26
C LEU A 62 -21.04 -21.75 4.88
N GLN A 63 -21.26 -20.63 4.18
CA GLN A 63 -21.79 -20.63 2.81
C GLN A 63 -20.69 -20.82 1.77
N VAL A 64 -19.41 -20.65 2.15
CA VAL A 64 -18.26 -20.86 1.28
C VAL A 64 -18.09 -22.37 1.03
N PRO A 65 -18.19 -22.86 -0.23
CA PRO A 65 -18.37 -24.30 -0.51
C PRO A 65 -17.22 -25.22 -0.09
N HIS A 66 -15.97 -24.74 -0.18
CA HIS A 66 -14.79 -25.56 0.04
C HIS A 66 -13.79 -24.90 1.00
N GLN A 67 -13.02 -25.73 1.72
CA GLN A 67 -12.06 -25.25 2.73
C GLN A 67 -10.95 -24.41 2.10
N ASN A 68 -10.42 -24.82 0.95
CA ASN A 68 -9.40 -24.05 0.20
C ASN A 68 -9.86 -22.62 -0.17
N ILE A 69 -11.15 -22.41 -0.47
CA ILE A 69 -11.70 -21.07 -0.73
C ILE A 69 -11.73 -20.24 0.56
N ARG A 70 -12.10 -20.85 1.69
CA ARG A 70 -12.02 -20.20 3.00
C ARG A 70 -10.58 -19.84 3.37
N ASP A 71 -9.64 -20.75 3.13
CA ASP A 71 -8.23 -20.51 3.39
C ASP A 71 -7.68 -19.39 2.50
N ALA A 72 -8.10 -19.32 1.24
CA ALA A 72 -7.75 -18.21 0.33
C ALA A 72 -8.32 -16.88 0.83
N LEU A 73 -9.57 -16.84 1.30
CA LEU A 73 -10.16 -15.63 1.90
C LEU A 73 -9.39 -15.19 3.14
N ILE A 74 -9.09 -16.12 4.06
CA ILE A 74 -8.29 -15.84 5.26
C ILE A 74 -6.92 -15.30 4.83
N SER A 75 -6.23 -15.95 3.90
CA SER A 75 -4.92 -15.51 3.42
C SER A 75 -4.96 -14.09 2.84
N MET A 76 -5.96 -13.76 2.01
CA MET A 76 -6.08 -12.41 1.43
C MET A 76 -6.36 -11.36 2.51
N ILE A 77 -7.25 -11.66 3.45
CA ILE A 77 -7.56 -10.75 4.57
C ILE A 77 -6.35 -10.56 5.48
N THR A 78 -5.61 -11.63 5.77
CA THR A 78 -4.41 -11.56 6.60
C THR A 78 -3.31 -10.75 5.93
N VAL A 79 -3.06 -10.96 4.62
CA VAL A 79 -2.04 -10.20 3.90
C VAL A 79 -2.41 -8.73 3.85
N GLN A 80 -3.66 -8.39 3.50
CA GLN A 80 -4.14 -6.99 3.53
C GLN A 80 -4.01 -6.40 4.94
N GLY A 81 -4.47 -7.09 5.97
CA GLY A 81 -4.38 -6.56 7.34
C GLY A 81 -2.94 -6.40 7.85
N ASP A 82 -1.99 -7.16 7.30
CA ASP A 82 -0.59 -7.10 7.72
C ASP A 82 0.13 -5.85 7.21
N THR A 83 -0.22 -5.39 6.00
CA THR A 83 0.35 -4.19 5.39
C THR A 83 0.01 -2.94 6.19
N GLU A 84 -1.22 -2.87 6.72
CA GLU A 84 -1.73 -1.65 7.36
C GLU A 84 -1.05 -1.40 8.71
N PHE A 85 -0.76 -2.45 9.48
CA PHE A 85 0.02 -2.28 10.71
C PHE A 85 1.51 -2.07 10.43
N ALA A 86 2.02 -2.67 9.35
CA ALA A 86 3.41 -2.49 8.97
C ALA A 86 3.72 -1.05 8.53
N SER A 87 2.83 -0.41 7.78
CA SER A 87 3.04 0.98 7.34
C SER A 87 3.14 1.94 8.54
N VAL A 88 2.32 1.74 9.58
CA VAL A 88 2.39 2.51 10.83
C VAL A 88 3.74 2.31 11.53
N GLU A 89 4.20 1.06 11.64
CA GLU A 89 5.49 0.73 12.26
C GLU A 89 6.67 1.33 11.52
N GLN A 90 6.63 1.32 10.18
CA GLN A 90 7.65 1.92 9.33
C GLN A 90 7.71 3.44 9.52
N GLN A 91 6.55 4.12 9.66
CA GLN A 91 6.46 5.55 9.42
C GLN A 91 6.30 6.40 10.69
N ARG A 92 5.82 5.84 11.81
CA ARG A 92 5.41 6.64 13.00
C ARG A 92 6.49 7.54 13.57
N HIS A 93 7.77 7.18 13.45
CA HIS A 93 8.88 7.99 13.94
C HIS A 93 9.04 9.32 13.15
N LEU A 94 8.51 9.41 11.93
CA LEU A 94 8.58 10.61 11.09
C LEU A 94 7.77 11.78 11.64
N LEU A 95 6.75 11.51 12.48
CA LEU A 95 5.94 12.59 13.07
C LEU A 95 6.78 13.60 13.84
N ALA A 96 7.84 13.13 14.52
CA ALA A 96 8.77 13.95 15.29
C ALA A 96 9.65 14.87 14.42
N THR A 97 9.78 14.57 13.13
CA THR A 97 10.62 15.32 12.17
C THR A 97 9.80 15.92 11.04
N ALA A 98 8.48 16.08 11.24
CA ALA A 98 7.59 16.63 10.22
C ALA A 98 8.06 18.00 9.71
N PRO A 99 8.14 18.22 8.38
CA PRO A 99 8.62 19.48 7.83
C PRO A 99 7.65 20.64 8.10
N THR A 100 6.35 20.34 8.22
CA THR A 100 5.32 21.31 8.61
C THR A 100 4.23 20.64 9.46
N ASP A 101 3.42 21.43 10.17
CA ASP A 101 2.25 20.93 10.90
C ASP A 101 1.22 20.27 9.97
N PHE A 102 1.11 20.74 8.72
CA PHE A 102 0.25 20.10 7.71
C PHE A 102 0.74 18.69 7.35
N ASP A 103 2.06 18.52 7.24
CA ASP A 103 2.66 17.23 6.94
C ASP A 103 2.51 16.28 8.12
N ARG A 104 2.71 16.77 9.36
CA ARG A 104 2.46 16.00 10.59
C ARG A 104 1.01 15.51 10.66
N TYR A 105 0.05 16.41 10.45
CA TYR A 105 -1.37 16.05 10.39
C TYR A 105 -1.64 14.98 9.33
N SER A 106 -1.10 15.15 8.13
CA SER A 106 -1.39 14.25 7.01
C SER A 106 -0.83 12.85 7.26
N ALA A 107 0.39 12.74 7.79
CA ALA A 107 0.98 11.46 8.17
C ALA A 107 0.25 10.81 9.36
N ALA A 108 -0.09 11.57 10.40
CA ALA A 108 -0.85 11.04 11.53
C ALA A 108 -2.24 10.56 11.12
N ARG A 109 -2.91 11.27 10.19
CA ARG A 109 -4.18 10.83 9.61
C ARG A 109 -4.03 9.53 8.83
N ILE A 110 -3.02 9.41 7.96
CA ILE A 110 -2.76 8.17 7.22
C ILE A 110 -2.55 7.03 8.21
N MET A 111 -1.71 7.20 9.23
CA MET A 111 -1.51 6.16 10.25
C MET A 111 -2.78 5.79 11.03
N ALA A 112 -3.70 6.73 11.22
CA ALA A 112 -5.01 6.46 11.83
C ALA A 112 -5.92 5.65 10.89
N GLU A 113 -5.96 6.03 9.60
CA GLU A 113 -6.70 5.34 8.54
C GLU A 113 -6.15 3.91 8.35
N GLU A 114 -4.83 3.72 8.33
CA GLU A 114 -4.20 2.39 8.24
C GLU A 114 -4.49 1.51 9.46
N GLN A 115 -4.47 2.07 10.67
CA GLN A 115 -4.91 1.34 11.86
C GLN A 115 -6.37 0.91 11.72
N ARG A 116 -7.24 1.74 11.15
CA ARG A 116 -8.65 1.40 10.88
C ARG A 116 -8.77 0.30 9.83
N HIS A 117 -7.92 0.30 8.79
CA HIS A 117 -7.86 -0.76 7.78
C HIS A 117 -7.48 -2.11 8.42
N GLY A 118 -6.40 -2.13 9.22
CA GLY A 118 -5.97 -3.33 9.94
C GLY A 118 -7.03 -3.81 10.93
N TRP A 119 -7.68 -2.88 11.63
CA TRP A 119 -8.82 -3.13 12.53
C TRP A 119 -10.03 -3.73 11.79
N GLN A 120 -10.35 -3.24 10.59
CA GLN A 120 -11.39 -3.79 9.72
C GLN A 120 -11.07 -5.23 9.27
N MET A 121 -9.82 -5.52 8.90
CA MET A 121 -9.39 -6.86 8.51
C MET A 121 -9.41 -7.83 9.69
N ALA A 122 -8.91 -7.40 10.86
CA ALA A 122 -8.99 -8.16 12.10
C ALA A 122 -10.44 -8.47 12.49
N TYR A 123 -11.36 -7.51 12.34
CA TYR A 123 -12.78 -7.74 12.59
C TYR A 123 -13.37 -8.81 11.68
N LEU A 124 -13.02 -8.81 10.39
CA LEU A 124 -13.46 -9.85 9.46
C LEU A 124 -12.96 -11.23 9.90
N LEU A 125 -11.68 -11.33 10.27
CA LEU A 125 -11.07 -12.57 10.77
C LEU A 125 -11.78 -13.08 12.03
N MET A 126 -11.91 -12.21 13.04
CA MET A 126 -12.51 -12.52 14.34
C MET A 126 -13.98 -12.94 14.23
N THR A 127 -14.73 -12.26 13.36
CA THR A 127 -16.19 -12.42 13.26
C THR A 127 -16.58 -13.61 12.38
N TYR A 128 -15.90 -13.82 11.25
CA TYR A 128 -16.38 -14.76 10.22
C TYR A 128 -15.61 -16.08 10.16
N PHE A 129 -14.40 -16.19 10.73
CA PHE A 129 -13.50 -17.33 10.51
C PHE A 129 -13.14 -18.12 11.78
N GLY A 130 -13.86 -17.91 12.88
CA GLY A 130 -13.77 -18.74 14.09
C GLY A 130 -12.36 -18.79 14.69
N GLN A 131 -11.92 -19.98 15.13
CA GLN A 131 -10.63 -20.14 15.80
C GLN A 131 -9.42 -19.80 14.91
N GLN A 132 -9.48 -20.14 13.61
CA GLN A 132 -8.41 -19.82 12.67
C GLN A 132 -8.32 -18.31 12.46
N GLY A 133 -9.46 -17.64 12.27
CA GLY A 133 -9.53 -16.19 12.17
C GLY A 133 -8.93 -15.48 13.38
N ARG A 134 -9.26 -15.92 14.60
CA ARG A 134 -8.67 -15.37 15.83
C ARG A 134 -7.14 -15.45 15.86
N ARG A 135 -6.57 -16.57 15.39
CA ARG A 135 -5.11 -16.75 15.33
C ARG A 135 -4.49 -15.80 14.33
N GLU A 136 -5.07 -15.67 13.14
CA GLU A 136 -4.53 -14.76 12.13
C GLU A 136 -4.67 -13.31 12.56
N ALA A 137 -5.80 -12.91 13.16
CA ALA A 137 -6.00 -11.57 13.71
C ALA A 137 -4.98 -11.25 14.81
N GLN A 138 -4.65 -12.22 15.67
CA GLN A 138 -3.61 -12.03 16.68
C GLN A 138 -2.22 -11.87 16.05
N LYS A 139 -1.89 -12.68 15.03
CA LYS A 139 -0.60 -12.59 14.34
C LYS A 139 -0.37 -11.24 13.66
N LEU A 140 -1.43 -10.55 13.20
CA LEU A 140 -1.32 -9.19 12.67
C LEU A 140 -0.64 -8.23 13.66
N LEU A 141 -0.90 -8.43 14.95
CA LEU A 141 -0.34 -7.66 16.05
C LEU A 141 0.94 -8.26 16.62
N GLU A 142 1.39 -9.44 16.20
CA GLU A 142 2.62 -10.07 16.72
C GLU A 142 3.83 -9.79 15.85
N ARG A 143 3.62 -9.72 14.53
CA ARG A 143 4.63 -9.30 13.56
C ARG A 143 4.98 -7.81 13.74
N ASN A 144 6.19 -7.45 13.35
CA ASN A 144 6.73 -6.11 13.40
C ASN A 144 7.69 -5.83 12.23
N ALA A 145 7.47 -4.73 11.52
CA ALA A 145 8.31 -4.30 10.41
C ALA A 145 9.78 -4.09 10.80
N GLN A 146 10.06 -3.70 12.05
CA GLN A 146 11.43 -3.46 12.55
C GLN A 146 12.21 -4.76 12.78
N ASP A 147 11.50 -5.87 13.01
CA ASP A 147 12.08 -7.21 13.13
C ASP A 147 12.22 -7.91 11.77
N GLY A 148 11.69 -7.30 10.70
CA GLY A 148 11.75 -7.82 9.34
C GLY A 148 10.83 -9.01 9.08
N ASP A 149 9.82 -9.23 9.93
CA ASP A 149 8.96 -10.42 9.88
C ASP A 149 7.57 -10.17 9.27
N ARG A 150 7.28 -8.96 8.77
CA ARG A 150 6.06 -8.67 7.99
C ARG A 150 6.04 -9.51 6.71
N LEU A 151 4.85 -9.86 6.25
CA LEU A 151 4.66 -10.86 5.19
C LEU A 151 5.21 -10.43 3.84
N LEU A 152 5.19 -9.12 3.55
CA LEU A 152 5.63 -8.56 2.28
C LEU A 152 6.90 -7.74 2.47
N GLY A 153 7.93 -8.04 1.66
CA GLY A 153 9.26 -7.43 1.81
C GLY A 153 9.28 -5.90 1.76
N ALA A 154 8.42 -5.28 0.94
CA ALA A 154 8.27 -3.82 0.86
C ALA A 154 7.92 -3.17 2.21
N PHE A 155 7.18 -3.88 3.04
CA PHE A 155 6.71 -3.44 4.35
C PHE A 155 7.73 -3.70 5.49
N ASN A 156 8.89 -4.27 5.15
CA ASN A 156 10.05 -4.37 6.03
C ASN A 156 11.18 -3.41 5.60
N ARG A 157 11.02 -2.66 4.50
CA ARG A 157 12.04 -1.72 4.04
C ARG A 157 12.10 -0.50 4.96
N PRO A 158 13.30 0.03 5.27
CA PRO A 158 13.42 1.21 6.11
C PRO A 158 12.81 2.43 5.43
N MET A 159 12.20 3.29 6.26
CA MET A 159 11.54 4.53 5.87
C MET A 159 12.20 5.67 6.64
N THR A 160 13.35 6.15 6.19
CA THR A 160 14.26 6.95 7.06
C THR A 160 13.86 8.42 7.17
N HIS A 161 13.20 8.97 6.16
CA HIS A 161 12.94 10.40 6.06
C HIS A 161 11.67 10.70 5.26
N TRP A 162 11.24 11.98 5.27
CA TRP A 162 9.99 12.39 4.66
C TRP A 162 9.93 12.26 3.13
N LEU A 163 11.07 12.33 2.43
CA LEU A 163 11.09 12.04 0.99
C LEU A 163 10.70 10.58 0.68
N ASP A 164 11.13 9.62 1.51
CA ASP A 164 10.71 8.23 1.37
C ASP A 164 9.21 8.10 1.62
N PHE A 165 8.69 8.77 2.66
CA PHE A 165 7.26 8.77 2.98
C PHE A 165 6.39 9.28 1.83
N PHE A 166 6.77 10.38 1.18
CA PHE A 166 6.02 10.90 0.04
C PHE A 166 6.12 9.99 -1.20
N CYS A 167 7.27 9.35 -1.42
CA CYS A 167 7.40 8.34 -2.48
C CYS A 167 6.56 7.09 -2.17
N TYR A 168 6.59 6.61 -0.93
CA TYR A 168 5.82 5.45 -0.48
C TYR A 168 4.32 5.66 -0.65
N THR A 169 3.79 6.75 -0.09
CA THR A 169 2.36 7.08 -0.21
C THR A 169 1.94 7.40 -1.65
N MET A 170 2.90 7.73 -2.53
CA MET A 170 2.65 7.92 -3.96
C MET A 170 2.60 6.60 -4.75
N PHE A 171 3.48 5.65 -4.43
CA PHE A 171 3.76 4.46 -5.23
C PHE A 171 3.36 3.14 -4.53
N VAL A 172 3.70 2.95 -3.26
CA VAL A 172 3.38 1.75 -2.48
C VAL A 172 1.92 1.72 -2.05
N ASP A 173 1.38 2.76 -1.41
CA ASP A 173 -0.04 2.83 -1.04
C ASP A 173 -0.97 2.70 -2.26
N ARG A 174 -0.46 3.13 -3.43
CA ARG A 174 -1.18 2.98 -4.67
C ARG A 174 -1.40 1.52 -5.06
N ASP A 175 -0.54 0.59 -4.68
CA ASP A 175 -0.85 -0.84 -4.76
C ASP A 175 -2.12 -1.17 -3.97
N GLY A 176 -2.25 -0.66 -2.74
CA GLY A 176 -3.44 -0.77 -1.90
C GLY A 176 -4.72 -0.43 -2.65
N LYS A 177 -4.76 0.69 -3.39
CA LYS A 177 -5.90 1.02 -4.28
C LYS A 177 -6.24 -0.11 -5.25
N PHE A 178 -5.25 -0.72 -5.92
CA PHE A 178 -5.47 -1.82 -6.86
C PHE A 178 -5.94 -3.09 -6.14
N GLN A 179 -5.29 -3.45 -5.03
CA GLN A 179 -5.65 -4.63 -4.22
C GLN A 179 -7.08 -4.52 -3.69
N LEU A 180 -7.43 -3.41 -3.05
CA LEU A 180 -8.76 -3.12 -2.51
C LEU A 180 -9.81 -3.07 -3.62
N GLY A 181 -9.48 -2.46 -4.77
CA GLY A 181 -10.37 -2.43 -5.93
C GLY A 181 -10.70 -3.82 -6.46
N MET A 182 -9.71 -4.70 -6.57
CA MET A 182 -9.88 -6.09 -6.99
C MET A 182 -10.64 -6.94 -5.95
N LEU A 183 -10.45 -6.68 -4.66
CA LEU A 183 -11.18 -7.36 -3.59
C LEU A 183 -12.63 -6.84 -3.45
N SER A 184 -12.93 -5.64 -3.95
CA SER A 184 -14.28 -5.04 -3.86
C SER A 184 -15.35 -5.82 -4.63
N THR A 185 -14.95 -6.71 -5.54
CA THR A 185 -15.84 -7.61 -6.27
C THR A 185 -15.93 -9.02 -5.67
N SER A 186 -15.24 -9.30 -4.56
CA SER A 186 -15.19 -10.63 -3.94
C SER A 186 -16.58 -11.27 -3.76
N ALA A 187 -16.64 -12.59 -3.94
CA ALA A 187 -17.81 -13.43 -3.68
C ALA A 187 -18.15 -13.49 -2.19
N PHE A 188 -17.20 -13.20 -1.30
CA PHE A 188 -17.47 -13.06 0.13
C PHE A 188 -17.89 -11.62 0.43
N LYS A 189 -19.20 -11.43 0.64
CA LYS A 189 -19.86 -10.12 0.73
C LYS A 189 -19.27 -9.20 1.82
N PRO A 190 -18.96 -9.68 3.05
CA PRO A 190 -18.36 -8.82 4.07
C PRO A 190 -17.00 -8.26 3.67
N LEU A 191 -16.16 -9.07 2.99
CA LEU A 191 -14.89 -8.60 2.46
C LEU A 191 -15.10 -7.54 1.38
N ALA A 192 -15.92 -7.84 0.37
CA ALA A 192 -16.24 -6.89 -0.71
C ALA A 192 -16.80 -5.56 -0.17
N ALA A 193 -17.68 -5.61 0.83
CA ALA A 193 -18.30 -4.44 1.44
C ALA A 193 -17.31 -3.58 2.24
N SER A 194 -16.29 -4.17 2.84
CA SER A 194 -15.27 -3.41 3.58
C SER A 194 -14.35 -2.56 2.69
N MET A 195 -14.25 -2.89 1.39
CA MET A 195 -13.33 -2.19 0.47
C MET A 195 -13.78 -0.78 0.12
N GLY A 196 -15.09 -0.52 0.05
CA GLY A 196 -15.63 0.78 -0.36
C GLY A 196 -15.17 1.95 0.53
N PRO A 197 -15.33 1.84 1.87
CA PRO A 197 -14.80 2.81 2.82
C PRO A 197 -13.27 2.98 2.74
N MET A 198 -12.51 1.88 2.75
CA MET A 198 -11.04 1.92 2.66
C MET A 198 -10.56 2.61 1.38
N LEU A 199 -11.19 2.34 0.23
CA LEU A 199 -10.87 3.03 -1.03
C LEU A 199 -11.11 4.54 -0.99
N LYS A 200 -11.98 5.05 -0.10
CA LYS A 200 -12.19 6.49 0.08
C LYS A 200 -11.07 7.11 0.91
N GLU A 201 -10.58 6.39 1.91
CA GLU A 201 -9.44 6.79 2.75
C GLU A 201 -8.14 6.73 1.94
N GLU A 202 -7.94 5.66 1.18
CA GLU A 202 -6.79 5.50 0.28
C GLU A 202 -6.58 6.69 -0.66
N ALA A 203 -7.67 7.32 -1.13
CA ALA A 203 -7.57 8.51 -1.97
C ALA A 203 -6.86 9.69 -1.27
N PHE A 204 -6.95 9.79 0.06
CA PHE A 204 -6.20 10.76 0.85
C PHE A 204 -4.72 10.40 0.93
N HIS A 205 -4.38 9.12 1.06
CA HIS A 205 -2.99 8.63 1.09
C HIS A 205 -2.26 9.00 -0.21
N LEU A 206 -2.85 8.61 -1.34
CA LEU A 206 -2.32 8.90 -2.68
C LEU A 206 -2.23 10.40 -2.96
N GLY A 207 -3.21 11.15 -2.47
CA GLY A 207 -3.23 12.61 -2.55
C GLY A 207 -2.09 13.25 -1.76
N THR A 208 -1.75 12.71 -0.58
CA THR A 208 -0.67 13.18 0.27
C THR A 208 0.69 12.96 -0.40
N GLY A 209 0.97 11.76 -0.91
CA GLY A 209 2.21 11.47 -1.63
C GLY A 209 2.37 12.35 -2.88
N SER A 210 1.35 12.41 -3.74
CA SER A 210 1.38 13.26 -4.94
C SER A 210 1.53 14.74 -4.61
N SER A 211 0.82 15.24 -3.60
CA SER A 211 0.94 16.64 -3.17
C SER A 211 2.31 16.95 -2.58
N GLY A 212 2.90 16.04 -1.80
CA GLY A 212 4.22 16.19 -1.21
C GLY A 212 5.30 16.30 -2.29
N LEU A 213 5.33 15.35 -3.23
CA LEU A 213 6.31 15.36 -4.33
C LEU A 213 6.19 16.63 -5.20
N ARG A 214 4.96 17.09 -5.50
CA ARG A 214 4.77 18.37 -6.21
C ARG A 214 5.35 19.56 -5.45
N ARG A 215 5.18 19.61 -4.13
CA ARG A 215 5.69 20.68 -3.27
C ARG A 215 7.22 20.65 -3.17
N ILE A 216 7.81 19.45 -3.19
CA ILE A 216 9.28 19.27 -3.24
C ILE A 216 9.84 19.78 -4.57
N ILE A 217 9.23 19.39 -5.69
CA ILE A 217 9.67 19.81 -7.04
C ILE A 217 9.63 21.33 -7.18
N LYS A 218 8.56 21.97 -6.72
CA LYS A 218 8.42 23.42 -6.78
C LYS A 218 9.38 24.17 -5.87
N ALA A 219 9.70 23.61 -4.70
CA ALA A 219 10.70 24.19 -3.81
C ALA A 219 12.10 24.19 -4.45
N GLY A 220 12.40 23.19 -5.29
CA GLY A 220 13.61 23.15 -6.10
C GLY A 220 14.92 22.97 -5.32
N VAL A 221 14.84 22.61 -4.03
CA VAL A 221 16.01 22.40 -3.17
C VAL A 221 16.60 21.00 -3.35
N ILE A 222 15.74 19.98 -3.45
CA ILE A 222 16.19 18.61 -3.73
C ILE A 222 16.49 18.50 -5.23
N PRO A 223 17.72 18.13 -5.63
CA PRO A 223 18.06 17.95 -7.04
C PRO A 223 17.15 16.93 -7.73
N LEU A 224 16.73 17.23 -8.97
CA LEU A 224 15.79 16.38 -9.70
C LEU A 224 16.34 14.98 -9.98
N ASP A 225 17.65 14.86 -10.21
CA ASP A 225 18.33 13.58 -10.40
C ASP A 225 18.31 12.73 -9.11
N MET A 226 18.54 13.35 -7.95
CA MET A 226 18.41 12.69 -6.65
C MET A 226 16.98 12.23 -6.41
N LEU A 227 15.99 13.11 -6.68
CA LEU A 227 14.58 12.76 -6.56
C LEU A 227 14.20 11.58 -7.48
N GLN A 228 14.73 11.54 -8.70
CA GLN A 228 14.52 10.40 -9.61
C GLN A 228 15.06 9.08 -9.05
N ARG A 229 16.19 9.08 -8.34
CA ARG A 229 16.72 7.88 -7.68
C ARG A 229 15.75 7.35 -6.60
N TYR A 230 15.16 8.22 -5.80
CA TYR A 230 14.14 7.82 -4.81
C TYR A 230 12.83 7.33 -5.48
N ILE A 231 12.40 7.96 -6.58
CA ILE A 231 11.28 7.46 -7.39
C ILE A 231 11.59 6.04 -7.89
N ASN A 232 12.79 5.80 -8.42
CA ASN A 232 13.18 4.48 -8.91
C ASN A 232 13.13 3.41 -7.82
N LYS A 233 13.68 3.70 -6.63
CA LYS A 233 13.64 2.83 -5.43
C LYS A 233 12.21 2.39 -5.10
N TRP A 234 11.29 3.34 -4.98
CA TRP A 234 9.93 3.05 -4.52
C TRP A 234 9.01 2.50 -5.60
N VAL A 235 9.21 2.88 -6.87
CA VAL A 235 8.48 2.27 -7.99
C VAL A 235 8.85 0.79 -8.15
N ALA A 236 10.14 0.46 -8.13
CA ALA A 236 10.59 -0.93 -8.21
C ALA A 236 10.06 -1.77 -7.03
N THR A 237 10.12 -1.21 -5.81
CA THR A 237 9.56 -1.84 -4.60
C THR A 237 8.06 -2.14 -4.75
N ALA A 238 7.28 -1.19 -5.31
CA ALA A 238 5.84 -1.36 -5.50
C ALA A 238 5.50 -2.38 -6.59
N HIS A 239 6.34 -2.56 -7.63
CA HIS A 239 6.11 -3.56 -8.67
C HIS A 239 6.10 -5.00 -8.14
N ASP A 240 6.89 -5.29 -7.11
CA ASP A 240 6.94 -6.61 -6.47
C ASP A 240 5.67 -6.96 -5.67
N LEU A 241 4.89 -5.97 -5.23
CA LEU A 241 3.65 -6.21 -4.47
C LEU A 241 2.57 -6.96 -5.24
N PHE A 242 2.63 -6.91 -6.58
CA PHE A 242 1.72 -7.64 -7.44
C PHE A 242 2.04 -9.14 -7.54
N GLY A 243 3.17 -9.59 -6.99
CA GLY A 243 3.58 -10.99 -6.99
C GLY A 243 4.14 -11.47 -8.33
N THR A 244 4.21 -12.79 -8.51
CA THR A 244 4.72 -13.42 -9.75
C THR A 244 3.76 -13.19 -10.92
N ASP A 245 4.33 -13.06 -12.13
CA ASP A 245 3.63 -12.73 -13.37
C ASP A 245 2.56 -13.78 -13.69
N SER A 246 2.99 -15.04 -13.74
CA SER A 246 2.11 -16.20 -13.77
C SER A 246 1.94 -16.79 -12.38
N SER A 247 0.67 -16.90 -11.94
CA SER A 247 0.37 -17.31 -10.56
C SER A 247 -0.82 -18.26 -10.48
N THR A 248 -0.55 -19.48 -10.02
CA THR A 248 -1.59 -20.47 -9.70
C THR A 248 -2.50 -19.99 -8.56
N SER A 249 -1.99 -19.24 -7.59
CA SER A 249 -2.82 -18.71 -6.49
C SER A 249 -3.76 -17.62 -7.00
N ALA A 250 -3.28 -16.71 -7.86
CA ALA A 250 -4.12 -15.70 -8.50
C ALA A 250 -5.19 -16.32 -9.41
N HIS A 251 -4.80 -17.33 -10.21
CA HIS A 251 -5.71 -18.11 -11.04
C HIS A 251 -6.89 -18.65 -10.23
N TRP A 252 -6.60 -19.38 -9.15
CA TRP A 252 -7.64 -19.99 -8.33
C TRP A 252 -8.42 -18.96 -7.52
N ALA A 253 -7.81 -17.88 -7.05
CA ALA A 253 -8.53 -16.79 -6.41
C ALA A 253 -9.58 -16.18 -7.35
N TYR A 254 -9.27 -16.03 -8.64
CA TYR A 254 -10.25 -15.59 -9.64
C TYR A 254 -11.34 -16.64 -9.87
N VAL A 255 -10.95 -17.90 -10.14
CA VAL A 255 -11.88 -19.00 -10.40
C VAL A 255 -12.88 -19.19 -9.27
N TRP A 256 -12.43 -19.09 -8.01
CA TRP A 256 -13.27 -19.24 -6.83
C TRP A 256 -14.08 -17.99 -6.49
N GLY A 257 -13.94 -16.88 -7.22
CA GLY A 257 -14.64 -15.63 -6.95
C GLY A 257 -14.04 -14.83 -5.78
N VAL A 258 -12.83 -15.16 -5.29
CA VAL A 258 -12.21 -14.51 -4.13
C VAL A 258 -11.74 -13.09 -4.47
N LYS A 259 -11.09 -12.90 -5.62
CA LYS A 259 -10.50 -11.62 -6.05
C LYS A 259 -10.65 -11.47 -7.57
N GLY A 260 -11.26 -10.35 -8.01
CA GLY A 260 -11.48 -10.08 -9.43
C GLY A 260 -10.28 -9.38 -10.07
N ARG A 261 -10.39 -9.04 -11.37
CA ARG A 261 -9.41 -8.14 -12.01
C ARG A 261 -9.64 -6.70 -11.56
N TRP A 262 -8.62 -5.86 -11.75
CA TRP A 262 -8.82 -4.42 -11.72
C TRP A 262 -9.92 -4.03 -12.72
N ASP A 263 -10.88 -3.20 -12.32
CA ASP A 263 -12.03 -2.81 -13.14
C ASP A 263 -12.90 -3.99 -13.65
N GLU A 264 -13.03 -5.10 -12.90
CA GLU A 264 -13.78 -6.31 -13.32
C GLU A 264 -15.16 -5.99 -13.91
N ARG A 265 -15.97 -5.16 -13.23
CA ARG A 265 -17.32 -4.78 -13.70
C ARG A 265 -17.31 -4.10 -15.07
N LYS A 266 -16.29 -3.28 -15.34
CA LYS A 266 -16.11 -2.59 -16.63
C LYS A 266 -15.69 -3.60 -17.71
N LYS A 267 -14.82 -4.54 -17.37
CA LYS A 267 -14.36 -5.61 -18.27
C LYS A 267 -15.50 -6.57 -18.62
N LEU A 268 -16.32 -6.97 -17.65
CA LEU A 268 -17.53 -7.76 -17.88
C LEU A 268 -18.52 -7.04 -18.80
N LYS A 269 -18.80 -5.75 -18.57
CA LYS A 269 -19.68 -4.95 -19.44
C LYS A 269 -19.11 -4.79 -20.85
N GLY A 270 -17.79 -4.70 -20.97
CA GLY A 270 -17.08 -4.61 -22.24
C GLY A 270 -16.84 -5.96 -22.92
N GLU A 271 -17.34 -7.06 -22.35
CA GLU A 271 -17.12 -8.43 -22.86
C GLU A 271 -15.62 -8.76 -23.06
N ILE A 272 -14.76 -8.25 -22.17
CA ILE A 272 -13.33 -8.48 -22.22
C ILE A 272 -13.01 -9.80 -21.52
N ASP A 273 -12.58 -10.77 -22.32
CA ASP A 273 -12.15 -12.09 -21.85
C ASP A 273 -11.04 -11.98 -20.79
N VAL A 274 -11.09 -12.90 -19.83
CA VAL A 274 -10.08 -13.01 -18.78
C VAL A 274 -8.99 -13.98 -19.20
N ASP A 275 -7.74 -13.53 -19.16
CA ASP A 275 -6.60 -14.43 -19.16
C ASP A 275 -6.17 -14.71 -17.70
N LYS A 276 -6.52 -15.89 -17.23
CA LYS A 276 -6.26 -16.31 -15.84
C LYS A 276 -4.77 -16.62 -15.59
N GLN A 277 -3.92 -16.62 -16.62
CA GLN A 277 -2.49 -16.88 -16.48
C GLN A 277 -1.69 -15.63 -16.11
N ILE A 278 -2.24 -14.44 -16.37
CA ILE A 278 -1.51 -13.16 -16.25
C ILE A 278 -2.22 -12.15 -15.33
N LEU A 279 -3.09 -12.60 -14.42
CA LEU A 279 -3.90 -11.69 -13.56
C LEU A 279 -3.06 -10.70 -12.74
N ASN A 280 -1.92 -11.15 -12.25
CA ASN A 280 -0.98 -10.33 -11.49
C ASN A 280 -0.25 -9.32 -12.39
N GLU A 281 0.26 -9.80 -13.52
CA GLU A 281 0.90 -8.96 -14.55
C GLU A 281 -0.06 -7.90 -15.09
N GLU A 282 -1.30 -8.27 -15.41
CA GLU A 282 -2.35 -7.35 -15.86
C GLU A 282 -2.61 -6.23 -14.82
N ALA A 283 -2.71 -6.60 -13.54
CA ALA A 283 -2.87 -5.64 -12.46
C ALA A 283 -1.64 -4.72 -12.31
N ARG A 284 -0.42 -5.29 -12.39
CA ARG A 284 0.84 -4.52 -12.34
C ARG A 284 0.95 -3.54 -13.50
N GLY A 285 0.57 -3.95 -14.71
CA GLY A 285 0.56 -3.09 -15.89
C GLY A 285 -0.44 -1.93 -15.78
N HIS A 286 -1.62 -2.17 -15.19
CA HIS A 286 -2.57 -1.08 -14.89
C HIS A 286 -2.02 -0.09 -13.87
N TYR A 287 -1.35 -0.59 -12.82
CA TYR A 287 -0.64 0.24 -11.84
C TYR A 287 0.47 1.06 -12.51
N HIS A 288 1.33 0.42 -13.31
CA HIS A 288 2.44 1.06 -14.03
C HIS A 288 1.93 2.19 -14.94
N ALA A 289 0.86 1.93 -15.70
CA ALA A 289 0.24 2.94 -16.57
C ALA A 289 -0.37 4.12 -15.79
N GLU A 290 -0.83 3.91 -14.55
CA GLU A 290 -1.33 4.98 -13.69
C GLU A 290 -0.19 5.84 -13.16
N ILE A 291 0.86 5.25 -12.58
CA ILE A 291 1.98 6.01 -12.04
C ILE A 291 2.74 6.78 -13.12
N ALA A 292 2.80 6.25 -14.36
CA ALA A 292 3.37 6.96 -15.51
C ALA A 292 2.66 8.29 -15.77
N LYS A 293 1.32 8.27 -15.71
CA LYS A 293 0.50 9.48 -15.90
C LYS A 293 0.67 10.46 -14.75
N GLU A 294 0.85 9.99 -13.53
CA GLU A 294 1.07 10.87 -12.39
C GLU A 294 2.46 11.53 -12.44
N VAL A 295 3.51 10.78 -12.79
CA VAL A 295 4.86 11.34 -12.99
C VAL A 295 4.90 12.30 -14.19
N ALA A 296 4.15 12.03 -15.26
CA ALA A 296 4.00 12.98 -16.36
C ALA A 296 3.42 14.34 -15.90
N LYS A 297 2.59 14.37 -14.86
CA LYS A 297 2.11 15.64 -14.28
C LYS A 297 3.19 16.34 -13.46
N PHE A 298 4.14 15.62 -12.88
CA PHE A 298 5.29 16.24 -12.20
C PHE A 298 6.18 17.00 -13.18
N ASN A 299 6.37 16.46 -14.40
CA ASN A 299 7.12 17.13 -15.45
C ASN A 299 6.52 18.49 -15.86
N THR A 300 5.21 18.72 -15.65
CA THR A 300 4.60 20.05 -15.90
C THR A 300 4.99 21.13 -14.87
N LEU A 301 5.67 20.74 -13.79
CA LEU A 301 6.16 21.64 -12.75
C LEU A 301 7.66 21.95 -12.89
N ILE A 302 8.37 21.20 -13.74
CA ILE A 302 9.78 21.45 -14.06
C ILE A 302 9.81 22.61 -15.06
N ALA A 303 10.72 23.57 -14.85
CA ALA A 303 10.84 24.72 -15.73
C ALA A 303 11.33 24.32 -17.13
N ASP A 304 10.81 24.98 -18.17
CA ASP A 304 11.09 24.64 -19.58
C ASP A 304 12.58 24.76 -19.97
N ASP A 305 13.39 25.48 -19.20
CA ASP A 305 14.83 25.65 -19.41
C ASP A 305 15.68 24.57 -18.72
N VAL A 306 15.08 23.65 -17.97
CA VAL A 306 15.74 22.52 -17.34
C VAL A 306 15.68 21.31 -18.26
N ASP A 307 16.83 20.83 -18.74
CA ASP A 307 16.94 19.61 -19.56
C ASP A 307 16.85 18.34 -18.68
N PHE A 308 15.68 18.14 -18.06
CA PHE A 308 15.40 16.98 -17.22
C PHE A 308 13.94 16.56 -17.37
N THR A 309 13.72 15.26 -17.54
CA THR A 309 12.37 14.67 -17.56
C THR A 309 12.33 13.53 -16.58
N MET A 310 11.47 13.62 -15.57
CA MET A 310 11.22 12.51 -14.66
C MET A 310 10.53 11.36 -15.41
N THR A 311 10.96 10.15 -15.09
CA THR A 311 10.41 8.91 -15.64
C THR A 311 10.05 7.95 -14.50
N ILE A 312 9.36 6.87 -14.85
CA ILE A 312 9.26 5.70 -13.99
C ILE A 312 10.14 4.61 -14.58
N PRO A 313 10.85 3.81 -13.77
CA PRO A 313 11.56 2.67 -14.30
C PRO A 313 10.56 1.64 -14.82
N HIS A 314 10.96 0.88 -15.84
CA HIS A 314 10.20 -0.24 -16.37
C HIS A 314 9.94 -1.27 -15.27
N GLU A 315 8.82 -2.00 -15.35
CA GLU A 315 8.43 -3.02 -14.36
C GLU A 315 9.37 -4.24 -14.26
N ASN A 316 10.44 -4.28 -15.06
CA ASN A 316 11.48 -5.32 -15.00
C ASN A 316 12.68 -4.87 -14.16
N PHE A 317 12.82 -3.56 -13.94
CA PHE A 317 13.95 -2.98 -13.22
C PHE A 317 13.88 -3.33 -11.74
N HIS A 318 15.00 -3.83 -11.20
CA HIS A 318 15.22 -4.02 -9.77
C HIS A 318 14.11 -4.81 -9.06
N ARG A 319 13.74 -5.96 -9.65
CA ARG A 319 12.69 -6.87 -9.16
C ARG A 319 13.28 -8.00 -8.32
N ASP A 320 12.63 -8.31 -7.20
CA ASP A 320 12.90 -9.50 -6.39
C ASP A 320 11.94 -10.65 -6.72
N ILE A 321 10.78 -10.36 -7.33
CA ILE A 321 9.70 -11.32 -7.56
C ILE A 321 9.37 -11.45 -9.05
N GLY A 322 8.99 -12.65 -9.48
CA GLY A 322 8.48 -12.91 -10.84
C GLY A 322 9.58 -13.28 -11.84
N ASP A 323 9.26 -13.20 -13.13
CA ASP A 323 10.12 -13.64 -14.23
C ASP A 323 11.42 -12.83 -14.33
N PHE A 324 11.42 -11.61 -13.78
CA PHE A 324 12.58 -10.73 -13.69
C PHE A 324 13.19 -10.67 -12.27
N GLY A 325 12.67 -11.47 -11.32
CA GLY A 325 13.23 -11.60 -9.98
C GLY A 325 14.69 -12.02 -10.02
N GLY A 326 15.58 -11.18 -9.50
CA GLY A 326 17.03 -11.42 -9.47
C GLY A 326 17.74 -11.29 -10.83
N LYS A 327 17.08 -10.78 -11.87
CA LYS A 327 17.73 -10.43 -13.15
C LYS A 327 18.16 -8.96 -13.14
N ASN A 328 19.35 -8.71 -13.65
CA ASN A 328 19.86 -7.35 -13.80
C ASN A 328 19.24 -6.70 -15.05
N CYS A 329 18.54 -5.59 -14.86
CA CYS A 329 17.92 -4.84 -15.94
C CYS A 329 18.27 -3.35 -15.82
N TYR A 330 18.35 -2.64 -16.95
CA TYR A 330 18.35 -1.19 -16.96
C TYR A 330 16.96 -0.63 -16.58
N THR A 331 16.89 0.66 -16.26
CA THR A 331 15.64 1.38 -15.93
C THR A 331 14.65 1.42 -17.10
N ASP A 332 15.09 1.18 -18.34
CA ASP A 332 14.22 1.02 -19.50
C ASP A 332 13.63 -0.40 -19.64
N GLY A 333 14.07 -1.35 -18.79
CA GLY A 333 13.60 -2.73 -18.74
C GLY A 333 14.39 -3.72 -19.59
N SER A 334 15.38 -3.26 -20.35
CA SER A 334 16.30 -4.14 -21.08
C SER A 334 17.23 -4.90 -20.12
N LEU A 335 17.62 -6.12 -20.49
CA LEU A 335 18.58 -6.89 -19.69
C LEU A 335 19.95 -6.20 -19.69
N PHE A 336 20.58 -6.16 -18.53
CA PHE A 336 21.94 -5.64 -18.39
C PHE A 336 22.94 -6.60 -19.03
N GLU A 337 23.78 -6.10 -19.94
CA GLU A 337 24.72 -6.93 -20.73
C GLU A 337 26.14 -6.99 -20.12
N GLY A 338 26.42 -6.20 -19.08
CA GLY A 338 27.71 -6.15 -18.41
C GLY A 338 27.87 -7.18 -17.28
N THR A 339 28.97 -7.04 -16.55
CA THR A 339 29.30 -7.82 -15.35
C THR A 339 28.46 -7.40 -14.15
N GLU A 340 28.45 -8.24 -13.11
CA GLU A 340 27.79 -7.90 -11.84
C GLU A 340 28.36 -6.63 -11.20
N GLU A 341 29.68 -6.43 -11.28
CA GLU A 341 30.34 -5.22 -10.75
C GLU A 341 29.86 -3.97 -11.50
N GLU A 342 29.81 -4.02 -12.83
CA GLU A 342 29.29 -2.91 -13.66
C GLU A 342 27.79 -2.64 -13.39
N TYR A 343 27.02 -3.67 -13.02
CA TYR A 343 25.63 -3.47 -12.63
C TYR A 343 25.51 -2.79 -11.27
N GLN A 344 26.34 -3.17 -10.29
CA GLN A 344 26.37 -2.46 -9.00
C GLN A 344 26.77 -0.99 -9.18
N ASP A 345 27.75 -0.70 -10.03
CA ASP A 345 28.11 0.67 -10.41
C ASP A 345 26.95 1.40 -11.09
N TYR A 346 26.22 0.73 -11.98
CA TYR A 346 25.02 1.28 -12.60
C TYR A 346 23.94 1.61 -11.56
N LEU A 347 23.68 0.73 -10.59
CA LEU A 347 22.69 0.96 -9.53
C LEU A 347 23.01 2.23 -8.72
N LEU A 348 24.28 2.54 -8.48
CA LEU A 348 24.69 3.80 -7.81
C LEU A 348 24.28 5.05 -8.61
N THR A 349 24.07 4.94 -9.91
CA THR A 349 23.61 6.07 -10.75
C THR A 349 22.10 6.25 -10.77
N VAL A 350 21.33 5.19 -10.45
CA VAL A 350 19.87 5.18 -10.60
C VAL A 350 19.09 4.89 -9.31
N LEU A 351 19.75 4.51 -8.22
CA LEU A 351 19.15 4.29 -6.89
C LEU A 351 19.88 5.14 -5.84
N PRO A 352 19.19 5.51 -4.73
CA PRO A 352 19.80 6.37 -3.71
C PRO A 352 21.04 5.73 -3.12
N THR A 353 22.08 6.53 -2.97
CA THR A 353 23.39 6.14 -2.41
C THR A 353 23.53 6.60 -0.96
N ALA A 354 24.58 6.12 -0.27
CA ALA A 354 24.90 6.63 1.07
C ALA A 354 25.21 8.14 1.07
N GLU A 355 25.83 8.64 -0.01
CA GLU A 355 26.11 10.06 -0.20
C GLU A 355 24.82 10.87 -0.39
N ASP A 356 23.81 10.30 -1.05
CA ASP A 356 22.48 10.91 -1.16
C ASP A 356 21.81 11.04 0.20
N GLU A 357 21.85 10.00 1.03
CA GLU A 357 21.29 10.02 2.38
C GLU A 357 21.96 11.10 3.26
N GLU A 358 23.28 11.23 3.19
CA GLU A 358 24.02 12.29 3.90
C GLU A 358 23.67 13.69 3.38
N ALA A 359 23.62 13.86 2.06
CA ALA A 359 23.27 15.14 1.44
C ALA A 359 21.83 15.55 1.77
N LEU A 360 20.90 14.60 1.80
CA LEU A 360 19.50 14.84 2.07
C LEU A 360 19.27 15.40 3.48
N VAL A 361 20.05 14.98 4.47
CA VAL A 361 20.03 15.56 5.83
C VAL A 361 20.31 17.07 5.80
N GLU A 362 21.26 17.52 4.99
CA GLU A 362 21.59 18.95 4.86
C GLU A 362 20.55 19.71 4.02
N LEU A 363 20.03 19.09 2.95
CA LEU A 363 18.96 19.66 2.14
C LEU A 363 17.69 19.86 2.97
N MET A 364 17.35 18.89 3.83
CA MET A 364 16.14 18.95 4.67
C MET A 364 16.18 20.01 5.78
N LYS A 365 17.34 20.63 6.04
CA LYS A 365 17.46 21.81 6.91
C LYS A 365 17.04 23.12 6.22
N GLN A 366 16.95 23.11 4.89
CA GLN A 366 16.50 24.25 4.09
C GLN A 366 14.98 24.17 3.88
N GLN A 367 14.39 25.14 3.19
CA GLN A 367 12.98 25.08 2.81
C GLN A 367 12.78 24.12 1.61
N TRP A 368 12.96 22.83 1.86
CA TRP A 368 13.00 21.79 0.83
C TRP A 368 11.64 21.34 0.29
N ILE A 369 10.57 21.81 0.91
CA ILE A 369 9.19 21.55 0.52
C ILE A 369 8.38 22.85 0.69
N GLU A 370 7.51 23.17 -0.28
CA GLU A 370 6.60 24.31 -0.13
C GLU A 370 5.66 24.12 1.07
N ASP A 371 5.43 25.18 1.85
CA ASP A 371 4.50 25.10 2.97
C ASP A 371 3.04 25.03 2.51
N LYS A 372 2.22 24.32 3.29
CA LYS A 372 0.77 24.29 3.13
C LYS A 372 0.11 24.50 4.48
N PRO A 373 -0.81 25.47 4.63
CA PRO A 373 -1.48 25.69 5.90
C PRO A 373 -2.53 24.60 6.17
N LEU A 374 -2.71 24.27 7.46
CA LEU A 374 -3.85 23.51 7.92
C LEU A 374 -5.16 24.30 7.72
N SER A 375 -6.20 23.62 7.27
CA SER A 375 -7.56 24.17 7.29
C SER A 375 -8.14 24.16 8.71
N PRO A 376 -9.15 25.00 9.01
CA PRO A 376 -9.79 25.02 10.34
C PRO A 376 -10.32 23.66 10.79
N GLY A 377 -10.84 22.83 9.87
CA GLY A 377 -11.32 21.49 10.18
C GLY A 377 -10.19 20.53 10.56
N GLN A 378 -9.03 20.63 9.91
CA GLN A 378 -7.87 19.81 10.26
C GLN A 378 -7.32 20.20 11.64
N ILE A 379 -7.28 21.49 11.96
CA ILE A 379 -6.87 21.95 13.31
C ILE A 379 -7.85 21.43 14.37
N ALA A 380 -9.16 21.54 14.11
CA ALA A 380 -10.19 21.12 15.05
C ALA A 380 -10.18 19.61 15.34
N SER A 381 -9.71 18.79 14.40
CA SER A 381 -9.63 17.33 14.57
C SER A 381 -8.64 16.89 15.65
N GLY A 382 -7.62 17.69 15.95
CA GLY A 382 -6.54 17.32 16.88
C GLY A 382 -5.62 16.19 16.40
N ILE A 383 -5.84 15.64 15.19
CA ILE A 383 -5.00 14.56 14.64
C ILE A 383 -3.54 15.03 14.52
N GLY A 384 -2.63 14.28 15.13
CA GLY A 384 -1.19 14.56 15.14
C GLY A 384 -0.76 15.81 15.92
N ALA A 385 -1.66 16.46 16.65
CA ALA A 385 -1.38 17.74 17.31
C ALA A 385 -0.32 17.63 18.43
N THR A 386 -0.20 16.46 19.05
CA THR A 386 0.75 16.16 20.14
C THR A 386 1.91 15.27 19.71
N ALA A 387 2.05 15.01 18.40
CA ALA A 387 3.06 14.12 17.84
C ALA A 387 4.44 14.76 17.64
#